data_AF-A0A091UP81-F1
#
_entry.id   AF-A0A091UP81-F1
#
_cell.length_a   1.000
_cell.length_b   1.000
_cell.length_c   1.000
_cell.angle_alpha   90.00
_cell.angle_beta   90.00
_cell.angle_gamma   90.00
#
_symmetry.space_group_name_H-M   'P 1'
#
loop_
_entity.id
_entity.type
_entity.pdbx_description
1 polymer ?
#
loop_
_entity_poly.entity_id
_entity_poly.type
_entity_poly.pdbx_seq_one_letter_code
_entity_poly.pdbx_strand_id
1 'polypeptide(L)' 'ELKKQRQDTECLGARRIFHQSEEKTIYVYRFAMGFRGANCSMPTEKLKAKYPGYETTWAGEGY' A
#
# COMPACT_ATOMS: atom_id res chain seq x y z
N GLU A 1 4.34 -8.57 17.76
CA GLU A 1 3.13 -9.32 17.36
C GLU A 1 3.46 -10.62 16.64
N LEU A 2 3.75 -10.65 15.33
CA LEU A 2 3.88 -11.90 14.56
C LEU A 2 5.03 -12.83 14.99
N LYS A 3 6.20 -12.27 15.35
CA LYS A 3 7.33 -13.04 15.91
C LYS A 3 6.98 -13.77 17.22
N LYS A 4 6.06 -13.21 18.03
CA LYS A 4 5.57 -13.86 19.27
C LYS A 4 4.70 -15.08 18.97
N GLN A 5 4.09 -15.12 17.79
CA GLN A 5 3.28 -16.24 17.30
C GLN A 5 4.09 -17.29 16.51
N ARG A 6 5.44 -17.23 16.56
CA ARG A 6 6.36 -18.09 15.80
C ARG A 6 6.10 -18.11 14.28
N GLN A 7 5.58 -17.02 13.74
CA GLN A 7 5.43 -16.84 12.29
C GLN A 7 6.65 -16.08 11.76
N ASP A 8 7.22 -16.60 10.67
CA ASP A 8 8.26 -15.90 9.93
C ASP A 8 7.62 -14.90 8.96
N THR A 9 8.25 -13.75 8.79
CA THR A 9 7.72 -12.66 7.97
C THR A 9 8.82 -11.99 7.19
N GLU A 10 8.63 -11.89 5.88
CA GLU A 10 9.50 -11.13 5.00
C GLU A 10 8.87 -9.78 4.63
N CYS A 11 9.64 -8.70 4.72
CA CYS A 11 9.22 -7.41 4.21
C CYS A 11 9.41 -7.37 2.68
N LEU A 12 8.33 -7.57 1.93
CA LEU A 12 8.31 -7.49 0.46
C LEU A 12 8.53 -6.05 -0.08
N GLY A 13 8.56 -5.07 0.81
CA GLY A 13 8.98 -3.69 0.56
C GLY A 13 8.02 -2.64 1.11
N ALA A 14 8.46 -1.38 1.11
CA ALA A 14 7.76 -0.26 1.73
C ALA A 14 7.10 0.68 0.71
N ARG A 15 5.95 1.26 1.08
CA ARG A 15 5.20 2.25 0.32
C ARG A 15 4.70 3.36 1.24
N ARG A 16 4.49 4.55 0.70
CA ARG A 16 3.78 5.63 1.39
C ARG A 16 2.31 5.57 1.00
N ILE A 17 1.46 5.89 1.97
CA ILE A 17 0.01 5.99 1.79
C ILE A 17 -0.35 7.42 2.17
N PHE A 18 -1.04 8.11 1.28
CA PHE A 18 -1.68 9.39 1.54
C PHE A 18 -3.18 9.15 1.60
N HIS A 19 -3.78 9.41 2.75
CA HIS A 19 -5.19 9.14 3.00
C HIS A 19 -5.91 10.47 3.23
N GLN A 20 -6.86 10.77 2.35
CA GLN A 20 -7.75 11.91 2.45
C GLN A 20 -9.13 11.40 2.81
N SER A 21 -9.49 11.51 4.09
CA SER A 21 -10.76 11.00 4.60
C SER A 21 -11.96 11.78 4.09
N GLU A 22 -11.80 13.08 3.84
CA GLU A 22 -12.86 13.97 3.34
C GLU A 22 -13.28 13.62 1.91
N GLU A 23 -12.29 13.39 1.04
CA GLU A 23 -12.51 13.02 -0.37
C GLU A 23 -12.73 11.52 -0.58
N LYS A 24 -12.61 10.72 0.49
CA LYS A 24 -12.59 9.26 0.45
C LYS A 24 -11.55 8.72 -0.55
N THR A 25 -10.35 9.30 -0.53
CA THR A 25 -9.28 8.92 -1.47
C THR A 25 -8.07 8.38 -0.73
N ILE A 26 -7.50 7.28 -1.22
CA ILE A 26 -6.27 6.67 -0.71
C ILE A 26 -5.27 6.56 -1.86
N TYR A 27 -4.19 7.33 -1.79
CA TYR A 27 -3.13 7.33 -2.79
C TYR A 27 -1.88 6.58 -2.28
N VAL A 28 -1.47 5.54 -3.00
CA VAL A 28 -0.32 4.71 -2.65
C VAL A 28 0.84 5.01 -3.59
N TYR A 29 1.98 5.48 -3.05
CA TYR A 29 3.11 5.89 -3.89
C TYR A 29 4.46 5.38 -3.37
N ARG A 30 5.44 5.38 -4.27
CA ARG A 30 6.83 4.98 -3.93
C ARG A 30 7.48 6.06 -3.08
N PHE A 31 8.24 5.62 -2.07
CA PHE A 31 9.20 6.48 -1.38
C PHE A 31 10.38 6.71 -2.33
N ALA A 32 10.71 7.97 -2.62
CA ALA A 32 11.89 8.31 -3.40
C ALA A 32 13.17 7.98 -2.61
N MET A 33 14.10 7.27 -3.26
CA MET A 33 15.43 6.83 -2.83
C MET A 33 15.53 5.50 -2.05
N GLY A 34 16.21 4.53 -2.68
CA GLY A 34 17.03 3.50 -2.00
C GLY A 34 16.41 2.11 -1.78
N PHE A 35 15.08 1.95 -1.77
CA PHE A 35 14.45 0.65 -1.50
C PHE A 35 13.97 -0.04 -2.78
N ARG A 36 14.23 -1.36 -2.90
CA ARG A 36 13.70 -2.18 -4.00
C ARG A 36 12.19 -1.96 -4.12
N GLY A 37 11.73 -1.67 -5.33
CA GLY A 37 10.32 -1.36 -5.56
C GLY A 37 9.44 -2.56 -5.26
N ALA A 38 8.59 -2.47 -4.22
CA ALA A 38 7.49 -3.42 -3.98
C ALA A 38 6.42 -3.40 -5.10
N ASN A 39 5.73 -4.51 -5.34
CA ASN A 39 4.61 -4.52 -6.28
C ASN A 39 3.45 -3.64 -5.75
N CYS A 40 3.03 -2.64 -6.54
CA CYS A 40 2.00 -1.67 -6.13
C CYS A 40 0.57 -2.25 -6.15
N SER A 41 0.33 -3.39 -6.79
CA SER A 41 -0.99 -4.04 -6.91
C SER A 41 -1.48 -4.68 -5.61
N MET A 42 -0.59 -5.32 -4.84
CA MET A 42 -0.99 -6.03 -3.62
C MET A 42 -1.54 -5.14 -2.48
N PRO A 43 -0.96 -3.97 -2.16
CA PRO A 43 -1.50 -3.11 -1.12
C PRO A 43 -2.83 -2.47 -1.55
N THR A 44 -3.02 -2.16 -2.84
CA THR A 44 -4.22 -1.48 -3.34
C THR A 44 -5.42 -2.42 -3.39
N GLU A 45 -5.25 -3.70 -3.72
CA GLU A 45 -6.32 -4.71 -3.61
C GLU A 45 -6.80 -4.87 -2.17
N LYS A 46 -5.87 -4.96 -1.21
CA LYS A 46 -6.20 -5.06 0.22
C LYS A 46 -6.92 -3.80 0.74
N LEU A 47 -6.52 -2.63 0.26
CA LEU A 47 -7.15 -1.35 0.61
C LEU A 47 -8.56 -1.25 -0.01
N LYS A 48 -8.74 -1.61 -1.28
CA LYS A 48 -10.06 -1.64 -1.94
C LYS A 48 -11.03 -2.60 -1.23
N ALA A 49 -10.55 -3.78 -0.82
CA ALA A 49 -11.38 -4.73 -0.07
C ALA A 49 -11.79 -4.21 1.31
N LYS A 50 -10.91 -3.48 2.00
CA LYS A 50 -11.17 -2.94 3.35
C LYS A 50 -11.97 -1.63 3.31
N TYR A 51 -11.79 -0.83 2.26
CA TYR A 51 -12.43 0.46 2.06
C TYR A 51 -13.10 0.51 0.67
N PRO A 52 -14.19 -0.26 0.45
CA PRO A 52 -14.83 -0.35 -0.85
C PRO A 52 -15.45 0.98 -1.34
N GLY A 53 -15.72 1.91 -0.42
CA GLY A 53 -16.23 3.25 -0.75
C GLY A 53 -15.15 4.31 -0.92
N TYR A 54 -13.87 3.93 -0.94
CA TYR A 54 -12.75 4.83 -1.16
C TYR A 54 -12.13 4.60 -2.53
N GLU A 55 -11.83 5.70 -3.22
CA GLU A 55 -11.04 5.65 -4.45
C GLU A 55 -9.58 5.39 -4.09
N THR A 56 -9.05 4.24 -4.51
CA THR A 56 -7.66 3.85 -4.22
C THR A 56 -6.83 3.84 -5.49
N THR A 57 -5.85 4.73 -5.58
CA THR A 57 -4.96 4.93 -6.75
C THR A 57 -3.49 4.72 -6.37
N TRP A 58 -2.63 4.38 -7.34
CA TRP A 58 -1.19 4.26 -7.10
C TRP A 58 -0.31 4.84 -8.19
N ALA A 59 0.90 5.27 -7.81
CA ALA A 59 1.90 5.78 -8.74
C ALA A 59 2.37 4.67 -9.70
N GLY A 60 1.95 4.73 -10.96
CA GLY A 60 2.23 3.74 -12.02
C GLY A 60 0.98 3.20 -12.74
N GLU A 61 -0.23 3.58 -12.32
CA GLU A 61 -1.44 3.36 -13.12
C GLU A 61 -1.54 4.50 -14.16
N GLY A 62 -1.10 4.27 -15.41
CA GLY A 62 -1.24 5.22 -16.52
C GLY A 62 0.04 5.78 -17.17
N TYR A 63 1.10 4.97 -17.35
CA TYR A 63 2.18 5.25 -18.31
C TYR A 63 2.60 3.97 -19.03
#